data_AF-A0A380P7B5-F1
#
_entry.id   AF-A0A380P7B5-F1
#
_cell.length_a   1.000
_cell.length_b   1.000
_cell.length_c   1.000
_cell.angle_alpha   90.00
_cell.angle_beta   90.00
_cell.angle_gamma   90.00
#
_symmetry.space_group_name_H-M   'P 1'
#
loop_
_entity.id
_entity.type
_entity.pdbx_description
1 polymer ?
#
loop_
_entity_poly.entity_id
_entity_poly.type
_entity_poly.pdbx_seq_one_letter_code
_entity_poly.pdbx_strand_id
1 'polypeptide(L)'
;MDKLRWVLDRHEQDIVRLNDYLLSRLDDVVPVTTVMHDLDWSRYRVLSTLETLVRDLETQQTGGRDDDKYDMQGKVIKINHSVQINTLALEYQYRKRSIAWVLLLEMLTEQVDSYENFADRHNISVAAVRSAKQKYKKHFESRY
;
A
#
# COMPACT_ATOMS: atom_id res chain seq x y z
N MET A 1 -1.07 4.89 -12.99
CA MET A 1 -2.38 5.12 -12.34
C MET A 1 -2.09 5.40 -10.88
N ASP A 2 -2.46 6.58 -10.37
CA ASP A 2 -2.01 7.08 -9.05
C ASP A 2 -3.09 7.93 -8.32
N LYS A 3 -4.31 8.02 -8.87
CA LYS A 3 -5.28 9.04 -8.46
C LYS A 3 -5.91 8.81 -7.07
N LEU A 4 -5.86 7.59 -6.55
CA LEU A 4 -6.50 7.21 -5.27
C LEU A 4 -5.51 6.67 -4.24
N ARG A 5 -4.20 6.65 -4.54
CA ARG A 5 -3.19 6.14 -3.61
C ARG A 5 -3.13 6.94 -2.31
N TRP A 6 -3.47 8.23 -2.36
CA TRP A 6 -3.57 9.12 -1.20
C TRP A 6 -4.59 8.67 -0.15
N VAL A 7 -5.58 7.85 -0.53
CA VAL A 7 -6.60 7.33 0.39
C VAL A 7 -6.03 6.19 1.24
N LEU A 8 -4.99 5.50 0.75
CA LEU A 8 -4.35 4.42 1.51
C LEU A 8 -3.69 4.97 2.78
N ASP A 9 -3.47 4.09 3.75
CA ASP A 9 -2.64 4.41 4.90
C ASP A 9 -1.17 4.45 4.51
N ARG A 10 -0.36 5.15 5.32
CA ARG A 10 1.01 5.50 4.93
C ARG A 10 1.86 4.26 4.68
N HIS A 11 1.62 3.19 5.43
CA HIS A 11 2.33 1.93 5.28
C HIS A 11 2.02 1.27 3.93
N GLU A 12 0.75 1.20 3.54
CA GLU A 12 0.31 0.65 2.26
C GLU A 12 0.79 1.52 1.10
N GLN A 13 0.83 2.84 1.24
CA GLN A 13 1.45 3.71 0.23
C GLN A 13 2.93 3.38 0.01
N ASP A 14 3.68 3.11 1.09
CA ASP A 14 5.06 2.66 1.00
C ASP A 14 5.13 1.29 0.29
N ILE A 15 4.30 0.33 0.67
CA ILE A 15 4.29 -1.00 0.03
C ILE A 15 4.08 -0.89 -1.48
N VAL A 16 3.07 -0.14 -1.92
CA VAL A 16 2.81 0.01 -3.35
C VAL A 16 3.92 0.81 -4.04
N ARG A 17 4.51 1.83 -3.39
CA ARG A 17 5.66 2.56 -3.93
C ARG A 17 6.88 1.66 -4.12
N LEU A 18 7.15 0.75 -3.18
CA LEU A 18 8.21 -0.23 -3.32
C LEU A 18 7.92 -1.23 -4.45
N ASN A 19 6.68 -1.72 -4.54
CA ASN A 19 6.28 -2.62 -5.62
C ASN A 19 6.44 -1.97 -7.01
N ASP A 20 5.94 -0.75 -7.20
CA ASP A 20 6.10 -0.02 -8.46
C ASP A 20 7.57 0.20 -8.82
N TYR A 21 8.37 0.56 -7.82
CA TYR A 21 9.81 0.72 -7.99
C TYR A 21 10.46 -0.59 -8.46
N LEU A 22 10.17 -1.72 -7.82
CA LEU A 22 10.74 -3.01 -8.20
C LEU A 22 10.23 -3.49 -9.56
N LEU A 23 8.94 -3.30 -9.87
CA LEU A 23 8.37 -3.61 -11.19
C LEU A 23 8.97 -2.77 -12.31
N SER A 24 9.48 -1.57 -12.02
CA SER A 24 10.15 -0.71 -13.01
C SER A 24 11.58 -1.17 -13.37
N ARG A 25 12.15 -2.10 -12.60
CA ARG A 25 13.53 -2.57 -12.80
C ARG A 25 13.58 -3.64 -13.87
N LEU A 26 14.55 -3.51 -14.77
CA LEU A 26 14.84 -4.53 -15.78
C LEU A 26 15.78 -5.62 -15.22
N ASP A 27 16.58 -5.29 -14.20
CA ASP A 27 17.50 -6.22 -13.58
C ASP A 27 16.77 -7.26 -12.72
N ASP A 28 17.24 -8.50 -12.75
CA ASP A 28 16.73 -9.58 -11.89
C ASP A 28 17.18 -9.42 -10.42
N VAL A 29 18.14 -8.55 -10.17
CA VAL A 29 18.78 -8.39 -8.86
C VAL A 29 18.99 -6.91 -8.55
N VAL A 30 18.40 -6.46 -7.45
CA VAL A 30 18.47 -5.06 -7.01
C VAL A 30 19.11 -4.98 -5.63
N PRO A 31 20.27 -4.30 -5.48
CA PRO A 31 20.86 -4.08 -4.17
C PRO A 31 19.95 -3.25 -3.26
N VAL A 32 19.81 -3.65 -1.99
CA VAL A 32 19.02 -2.90 -1.00
C VAL A 32 19.53 -1.46 -0.87
N THR A 33 20.84 -1.24 -0.98
CA THR A 33 21.45 0.09 -0.96
C THR A 33 20.97 0.99 -2.10
N THR A 34 20.70 0.43 -3.28
CA THR A 34 20.14 1.16 -4.42
C THR A 34 18.70 1.57 -4.12
N VAL A 35 17.89 0.67 -3.56
CA VAL A 35 16.52 0.99 -3.14
C VAL A 35 16.50 2.09 -2.10
N MET A 36 17.39 1.99 -1.10
CA MET A 36 17.53 3.00 -0.04
C MET A 36 17.83 4.38 -0.63
N HIS A 37 18.81 4.45 -1.54
CA HIS A 37 19.20 5.70 -2.18
C HIS A 37 18.07 6.27 -3.03
N ASP A 38 17.47 5.46 -3.89
CA ASP A 38 16.52 5.95 -4.90
C ASP A 38 15.15 6.29 -4.30
N LEU A 39 14.76 5.66 -3.20
CA LEU A 39 13.50 5.97 -2.49
C LEU A 39 13.70 6.94 -1.31
N ASP A 40 14.95 7.29 -0.98
CA ASP A 40 15.35 8.01 0.24
C ASP A 40 14.84 7.32 1.52
N TRP A 41 15.06 6.01 1.60
CA TRP A 41 14.57 5.16 2.68
C TRP A 41 15.71 4.57 3.51
N SER A 42 15.47 4.42 4.81
CA SER A 42 16.34 3.64 5.67
C SER A 42 16.30 2.17 5.28
N ARG A 43 17.40 1.45 5.57
CA ARG A 43 17.47 0.00 5.35
C ARG A 43 16.31 -0.74 6.02
N TYR A 44 15.99 -0.37 7.26
CA TYR A 44 14.89 -0.97 8.00
C TYR A 44 13.56 -0.79 7.27
N ARG A 45 13.26 0.42 6.79
CA ARG A 45 12.01 0.69 6.05
C ARG A 45 11.93 -0.12 4.77
N VAL A 46 13.02 -0.27 4.02
CA VAL A 46 13.05 -1.12 2.82
C VAL A 46 12.73 -2.57 3.17
N LEU A 47 13.42 -3.14 4.16
CA LEU A 47 13.29 -4.56 4.49
C LEU A 47 11.92 -4.89 5.08
N SER A 48 11.41 -4.09 6.02
CA SER A 48 10.09 -4.34 6.60
C SER A 48 8.95 -4.14 5.59
N THR A 49 9.08 -3.16 4.69
CA THR A 49 8.11 -2.96 3.61
C THR A 49 8.14 -4.10 2.60
N LEU A 50 9.34 -4.61 2.27
CA LEU A 50 9.50 -5.78 1.39
C LEU A 50 8.87 -7.03 2.01
N GLU A 51 9.11 -7.28 3.30
CA GLU A 51 8.54 -8.43 3.99
C GLU A 51 7.00 -8.41 3.95
N THR A 52 6.39 -7.26 4.25
CA THR A 52 4.94 -7.13 4.15
C THR A 52 4.45 -7.29 2.72
N LEU A 53 5.16 -6.71 1.74
CA LEU A 53 4.82 -6.84 0.32
C LEU A 53 4.80 -8.30 -0.12
N VAL A 54 5.85 -9.06 0.19
CA VAL A 54 5.94 -10.50 -0.16
C VAL A 54 4.76 -11.26 0.43
N ARG A 55 4.50 -11.09 1.74
CA ARG A 55 3.37 -11.73 2.43
C ARG A 55 2.02 -11.37 1.81
N ASP A 56 1.80 -10.11 1.45
CA ASP A 56 0.54 -9.69 0.85
C ASP A 56 0.35 -10.28 -0.56
N LEU A 57 1.45 -10.44 -1.31
CA LEU A 57 1.44 -11.04 -2.63
C LEU A 57 1.31 -12.58 -2.61
N GLU A 58 1.67 -13.26 -1.52
CA GLU A 58 1.45 -14.73 -1.38
C GLU A 58 -0.03 -15.08 -1.64
N THR A 59 -0.96 -14.22 -1.20
CA THR A 59 -2.41 -14.43 -1.40
C THR A 59 -2.87 -14.30 -2.86
N GLN A 60 -2.03 -13.75 -3.73
CA GLN A 60 -2.31 -13.50 -5.14
C GLN A 60 -1.58 -14.46 -6.07
N GLN A 61 -0.62 -15.23 -5.56
CA GLN A 61 0.22 -16.12 -6.33
C GLN A 61 -0.33 -17.55 -6.26
N THR A 62 -0.56 -18.16 -7.42
CA THR A 62 -1.07 -19.55 -7.54
C THR A 62 0.03 -20.62 -7.56
N GLY A 63 1.30 -20.23 -7.34
CA GLY A 63 2.48 -21.10 -7.35
C GLY A 63 3.01 -21.50 -5.96
N GLY A 64 4.00 -22.40 -5.93
CA GLY A 64 4.72 -22.75 -4.71
C GLY A 64 5.79 -21.71 -4.36
N ARG A 65 6.39 -21.82 -3.16
CA ARG A 65 7.32 -20.85 -2.55
C ARG A 65 8.58 -20.50 -3.37
N ASP A 66 8.96 -21.32 -4.36
CA ASP A 66 10.09 -21.05 -5.27
C ASP A 66 9.72 -20.10 -6.44
N ASP A 67 8.43 -19.76 -6.58
CA ASP A 67 7.90 -18.87 -7.60
C ASP A 67 7.51 -17.49 -7.03
N ASP A 68 8.09 -17.07 -5.89
CA ASP A 68 7.77 -15.76 -5.32
C ASP A 68 8.26 -14.62 -6.23
N LYS A 69 7.43 -13.58 -6.38
CA LYS A 69 7.81 -12.40 -7.19
C LYS A 69 9.09 -11.73 -6.71
N TYR A 70 9.27 -11.62 -5.39
CA TYR A 70 10.42 -10.99 -4.77
C TYR A 70 10.99 -11.88 -3.68
N ASP A 71 12.31 -12.03 -3.66
CA ASP A 71 13.02 -12.79 -2.63
C ASP A 71 14.23 -12.00 -2.12
N MET A 72 14.51 -12.10 -0.83
CA MET A 72 15.65 -11.42 -0.19
C MET A 72 16.82 -12.39 -0.06
N GLN A 73 17.87 -12.18 -0.88
CA GLN A 73 19.09 -12.98 -0.82
C GLN A 73 20.28 -12.14 -0.34
N GLY A 74 20.63 -12.27 0.95
CA GLY A 74 21.75 -11.55 1.55
C GLY A 74 21.54 -10.04 1.61
N LYS A 75 22.07 -9.28 0.64
CA LYS A 75 21.95 -7.80 0.56
C LYS A 75 21.24 -7.33 -0.72
N VAL A 76 20.67 -8.26 -1.48
CA VAL A 76 19.98 -7.97 -2.73
C VAL A 76 18.56 -8.52 -2.69
N ILE A 77 17.68 -7.85 -3.41
CA ILE A 77 16.32 -8.29 -3.70
C ILE A 77 16.35 -8.93 -5.08
N LYS A 78 15.97 -10.20 -5.17
CA LYS A 78 15.76 -10.88 -6.45
C LYS A 78 14.35 -10.62 -6.95
N ILE A 79 14.22 -10.41 -8.25
CA ILE A 79 12.95 -10.17 -8.93
C ILE A 79 12.72 -11.31 -9.90
N ASN A 80 11.65 -12.06 -9.70
CA ASN A 80 11.22 -13.08 -10.64
C ASN A 80 10.31 -12.44 -11.71
N HIS A 81 10.85 -12.16 -12.89
CA HIS A 81 10.06 -11.55 -13.98
C HIS A 81 9.04 -12.50 -14.63
N SER A 82 9.14 -13.81 -14.41
CA SER A 82 8.12 -14.77 -14.90
C SER A 82 6.80 -14.66 -14.13
N VAL A 83 6.84 -14.14 -12.91
CA VAL A 83 5.69 -13.98 -12.03
C VAL A 83 5.03 -12.63 -12.30
N GLN A 84 3.75 -12.67 -12.69
CA GLN A 84 2.95 -11.47 -12.91
C GLN A 84 2.21 -11.09 -11.64
N ILE A 85 2.32 -9.82 -11.25
CA ILE A 85 1.59 -9.26 -10.12
C ILE A 85 0.49 -8.33 -10.62
N ASN A 86 -0.70 -8.48 -10.06
CA ASN A 86 -1.79 -7.56 -10.30
C ASN A 86 -1.77 -6.43 -9.26
N THR A 87 -1.00 -5.38 -9.55
CA THR A 87 -0.90 -4.20 -8.66
C THR A 87 -2.27 -3.55 -8.38
N LEU A 88 -3.20 -3.59 -9.34
CA LEU A 88 -4.55 -3.05 -9.13
C LEU A 88 -5.34 -3.86 -8.10
N ALA A 89 -5.20 -5.19 -8.11
CA ALA A 89 -5.81 -6.06 -7.11
C ALA A 89 -5.21 -5.83 -5.71
N LEU A 90 -3.89 -5.68 -5.63
CA LEU A 90 -3.19 -5.33 -4.38
C LEU A 90 -3.71 -4.01 -3.80
N GLU A 91 -3.70 -2.93 -4.60
CA GLU A 91 -4.22 -1.64 -4.15
C GLU A 91 -5.71 -1.70 -3.78
N TYR A 92 -6.50 -2.51 -4.48
CA TYR A 92 -7.92 -2.69 -4.16
C TYR A 92 -8.11 -3.35 -2.79
N GLN A 93 -7.31 -4.37 -2.46
CA GLN A 93 -7.32 -4.99 -1.14
C GLN A 93 -6.98 -3.98 -0.03
N TYR A 94 -5.96 -3.13 -0.25
CA TYR A 94 -5.62 -2.06 0.69
C TYR A 94 -6.73 -1.02 0.83
N ARG A 95 -7.37 -0.61 -0.27
CA ARG A 95 -8.51 0.33 -0.21
C ARG A 95 -9.66 -0.21 0.63
N LYS A 96 -9.99 -1.50 0.53
CA LYS A 96 -11.05 -2.11 1.35
C LYS A 96 -10.80 -2.02 2.86
N ARG A 97 -9.55 -1.87 3.28
CA ARG A 97 -9.15 -1.75 4.70
C ARG A 97 -8.90 -0.29 5.12
N SER A 98 -8.77 0.63 4.17
CA SER A 98 -8.54 2.05 4.47
C SER A 98 -9.79 2.71 5.03
N ILE A 99 -9.67 3.24 6.25
CA ILE A 99 -10.72 4.05 6.90
C ILE A 99 -11.09 5.25 6.01
N ALA A 100 -10.10 5.88 5.37
CA ALA A 100 -10.34 7.01 4.48
C ALA A 100 -11.05 6.59 3.19
N TRP A 101 -10.96 5.35 2.74
CA TRP A 101 -11.75 4.89 1.59
C TRP A 101 -13.18 4.57 2.00
N VAL A 102 -13.34 3.81 3.09
CA VAL A 102 -14.65 3.39 3.60
C VAL A 102 -15.50 4.59 3.99
N LEU A 103 -14.92 5.55 4.72
CA LEU A 103 -15.62 6.78 5.11
C LEU A 103 -16.06 7.61 3.89
N LEU A 104 -15.23 7.68 2.83
CA LEU A 104 -15.57 8.42 1.61
C LEU A 104 -16.73 7.75 0.88
N LEU A 105 -16.69 6.42 0.77
CA LEU A 105 -17.75 5.65 0.12
C LEU A 105 -19.08 5.82 0.86
N GLU A 106 -19.07 5.66 2.18
CA GLU A 106 -20.29 5.78 2.99
C GLU A 106 -20.84 7.21 3.01
N MET A 107 -19.99 8.24 2.97
CA MET A 107 -20.44 9.63 2.79
C MET A 107 -21.14 9.83 1.45
N LEU A 108 -20.60 9.28 0.36
CA LEU A 108 -21.18 9.39 -0.98
C LEU A 108 -22.49 8.62 -1.12
N THR A 109 -22.69 7.55 -0.35
CA THR A 109 -23.93 6.77 -0.32
C THR A 109 -24.88 7.19 0.80
N GLU A 110 -24.62 8.33 1.45
CA GLU A 110 -25.48 8.88 2.53
C GLU A 110 -25.70 7.92 3.71
N GLN A 111 -24.68 7.12 4.05
CA GLN A 111 -24.72 6.13 5.14
C GLN A 111 -24.04 6.63 6.43
N VAL A 112 -23.54 7.87 6.45
CA VAL A 112 -22.86 8.47 7.61
C VAL A 112 -23.77 9.51 8.27
N ASP A 113 -24.47 9.09 9.32
CA ASP A 113 -25.32 9.98 10.13
C ASP A 113 -24.52 10.80 11.15
N SER A 114 -23.51 10.18 11.76
CA SER A 114 -22.57 10.81 12.70
C SER A 114 -21.21 10.10 12.66
N TYR A 115 -20.15 10.81 13.08
CA TYR A 115 -18.80 10.23 13.12
C TYR A 115 -18.63 9.24 14.27
N GLU A 116 -19.40 9.41 15.35
CA GLU A 116 -19.50 8.50 16.48
C GLU A 116 -20.11 7.17 16.02
N ASN A 117 -21.26 7.20 15.33
CA ASN A 117 -21.90 5.98 14.84
C ASN A 117 -21.03 5.27 13.80
N PHE A 118 -20.36 6.01 12.92
CA PHE A 118 -19.39 5.42 11.98
C PHE A 118 -18.23 4.75 12.71
N ALA A 119 -17.66 5.43 13.72
CA ALA A 119 -16.55 4.90 14.50
C ALA A 119 -16.93 3.60 15.22
N ASP A 120 -18.12 3.56 15.82
CA ASP A 120 -18.66 2.39 16.50
C ASP A 120 -18.90 1.23 15.53
N ARG A 121 -19.53 1.48 14.36
CA ARG A 121 -19.79 0.44 13.33
C ARG A 121 -18.51 -0.21 12.79
N HIS A 122 -17.43 0.56 12.70
CA HIS A 122 -16.14 0.09 12.16
C HIS A 122 -15.13 -0.27 13.24
N ASN A 123 -15.51 -0.24 14.53
CA ASN A 123 -14.64 -0.51 15.68
C ASN A 123 -13.32 0.29 15.65
N ILE A 124 -13.43 1.59 15.41
CA ILE A 124 -12.30 2.53 15.38
C ILE A 124 -12.59 3.71 16.31
N SER A 125 -11.56 4.52 16.58
CA SER A 125 -11.77 5.75 17.35
C SER A 125 -12.36 6.87 16.47
N VAL A 126 -13.16 7.76 17.08
CA VAL A 126 -13.59 9.01 16.43
C VAL A 126 -12.40 9.85 15.96
N ALA A 127 -11.26 9.77 16.65
CA ALA A 127 -10.01 10.43 16.23
C ALA A 127 -9.47 9.88 14.89
N ALA A 128 -9.61 8.57 14.63
CA ALA A 128 -9.26 7.97 13.35
C ALA A 128 -10.18 8.47 12.23
N VAL A 129 -11.49 8.60 12.49
CA VAL A 129 -12.46 9.19 11.55
C VAL A 129 -12.09 10.64 11.20
N ARG A 130 -11.76 11.45 12.22
CA ARG A 130 -11.30 12.84 12.02
C ARG A 130 -9.99 12.90 11.22
N SER A 131 -9.06 12.00 11.48
CA SER A 131 -7.81 11.88 10.70
C SER A 131 -8.07 11.55 9.23
N ALA A 132 -8.99 10.62 8.95
CA ALA A 132 -9.43 10.30 7.59
C ALA A 132 -10.05 11.51 6.89
N LYS A 133 -10.95 12.24 7.57
CA LYS A 133 -11.52 13.50 7.06
C LYS A 133 -10.43 14.54 6.74
N GLN A 134 -9.43 14.67 7.60
CA GLN A 134 -8.32 15.60 7.38
C GLN A 134 -7.49 15.22 6.14
N LYS A 135 -7.36 13.92 5.80
CA LYS A 135 -6.74 13.50 4.53
C LYS A 135 -7.53 14.04 3.33
N TYR A 136 -8.87 13.99 3.35
CA TYR A 136 -9.71 14.57 2.30
C TYR A 136 -9.45 16.05 2.14
N LYS A 137 -9.49 16.80 3.25
CA LYS A 137 -9.27 18.25 3.27
C LYS A 137 -7.93 18.60 2.62
N LYS A 138 -6.84 17.96 3.07
CA LYS A 138 -5.51 18.16 2.47
C LYS A 138 -5.49 17.85 0.97
N HIS A 139 -6.14 16.77 0.54
CA HIS A 139 -6.07 16.33 -0.85
C HIS A 139 -6.92 17.17 -1.81
N PHE A 140 -8.09 17.64 -1.37
CA PHE A 140 -8.98 18.47 -2.18
C PHE A 140 -8.58 19.95 -2.15
N GLU A 141 -8.08 20.47 -1.02
CA GLU A 141 -7.62 21.86 -0.94
C GLU A 141 -6.28 22.10 -1.62
N SER A 142 -5.36 21.12 -1.64
CA SER A 142 -4.06 21.25 -2.34
C SER A 142 -4.16 21.26 -3.87
N ARG A 143 -5.37 21.09 -4.42
CA ARG A 143 -5.64 21.12 -5.87
C ARG A 143 -6.26 22.42 -6.35
N TYR A 144 -6.46 23.39 -5.45
CA TYR A 144 -6.89 24.77 -5.73
C TYR A 144 -5.89 25.75 -5.13
#